data_AF-A0A4U1W8L3-F1
#
_entry.id   AF-A0A4U1W8L3-F1
#
_cell.length_a   1.000
_cell.length_b   1.000
_cell.length_c   1.000
_cell.angle_alpha   90.00
_cell.angle_beta   90.00
_cell.angle_gamma   90.00
#
_symmetry.space_group_name_H-M   'P 1'
#
loop_
_entity.id
_entity.type
_entity.pdbx_description
1 polymer ?
#
loop_
_entity_poly.entity_id
_entity_poly.type
_entity_poly.pdbx_seq_one_letter_code
_entity_poly.pdbx_strand_id
1 'polypeptide(L)' 'MPTHALSYADIQRAINTTHQVLESAALTPVILALAQQSQAHNVSPERALMMLLKPQGDDDEH' A
#
# COMPACT_ATOMS: atom_id res chain seq x y z
N MET A 1 20.59 -4.08 -23.02
CA MET A 1 19.80 -4.64 -21.90
C MET A 1 18.60 -5.36 -22.50
N PRO A 2 18.41 -6.69 -22.34
CA PRO A 2 17.20 -7.33 -22.82
C PRO A 2 16.03 -6.91 -21.91
N THR A 3 15.03 -6.26 -22.47
CA THR A 3 13.75 -6.03 -21.80
C THR A 3 12.99 -7.36 -21.81
N HIS A 4 12.94 -8.04 -20.67
CA HIS A 4 12.05 -9.18 -20.50
C HIS A 4 10.61 -8.69 -20.69
N ALA A 5 10.02 -8.95 -21.86
CA ALA A 5 8.62 -8.66 -22.10
C ALA A 5 7.79 -9.55 -21.18
N LEU A 6 6.88 -8.94 -20.42
CA LEU A 6 5.95 -9.67 -19.56
C LEU A 6 5.12 -10.63 -20.41
N SER A 7 5.02 -11.89 -19.99
CA SER A 7 4.16 -12.85 -20.68
C SER A 7 2.68 -12.52 -20.43
N TYR A 8 1.81 -12.97 -21.32
CA TYR A 8 0.36 -12.84 -21.11
C TYR A 8 -0.10 -13.46 -19.78
N ALA A 9 0.53 -14.57 -19.36
CA ALA A 9 0.22 -15.21 -18.09
C ALA A 9 0.61 -14.34 -16.88
N ASP A 10 1.71 -13.59 -16.96
CA ASP A 10 2.14 -12.69 -15.90
C ASP A 10 1.18 -11.50 -15.78
N ILE A 11 0.75 -10.95 -16.92
CA ILE A 11 -0.24 -9.87 -16.98
C ILE A 11 -1.57 -10.35 -16.39
N GLN A 12 -2.06 -11.51 -16.79
CA GLN A 12 -3.32 -12.06 -16.30
C GLN A 12 -3.27 -12.35 -14.80
N ARG A 13 -2.14 -12.86 -14.30
CA ARG A 13 -1.93 -13.08 -12.87
C ARG A 13 -2.00 -11.75 -12.10
N ALA A 14 -1.30 -10.71 -12.57
CA ALA A 14 -1.31 -9.40 -11.93
C ALA A 14 -2.71 -8.79 -11.87
N ILE A 15 -3.47 -8.88 -12.97
CA ILE A 15 -4.87 -8.42 -13.04
C ILE A 15 -5.72 -9.18 -12.02
N ASN A 16 -5.67 -10.51 -12.01
CA ASN A 16 -6.49 -11.33 -11.11
C ASN A 16 -6.18 -11.05 -9.64
N THR A 17 -4.90 -10.97 -9.28
CA THR A 17 -4.49 -10.61 -7.91
C THR A 17 -5.00 -9.22 -7.52
N THR A 18 -4.94 -8.25 -8.44
CA THR A 18 -5.44 -6.90 -8.19
C THR A 18 -6.95 -6.90 -7.93
N HIS A 19 -7.73 -7.62 -8.73
CA HIS A 19 -9.17 -7.77 -8.51
C HIS A 19 -9.49 -8.42 -7.17
N GLN A 20 -8.81 -9.52 -6.82
CA GLN A 20 -9.01 -10.20 -5.52
C GLN A 20 -8.68 -9.30 -4.34
N VAL A 21 -7.62 -8.49 -4.46
CA VAL A 21 -7.26 -7.51 -3.43
C VAL A 21 -8.35 -6.45 -3.32
N LEU A 22 -8.81 -5.87 -4.44
CA LEU A 22 -9.87 -4.85 -4.46
C LEU A 22 -11.22 -5.34 -3.93
N GLU A 23 -11.56 -6.61 -4.13
CA GLU A 23 -12.76 -7.25 -3.59
C GLU A 23 -12.64 -7.62 -2.10
N SER A 24 -11.43 -7.53 -1.52
CA SER A 24 -11.22 -7.87 -0.13
C SER A 24 -11.87 -6.85 0.80
N ALA A 25 -12.79 -7.33 1.65
CA ALA A 25 -13.37 -6.55 2.74
C ALA A 25 -12.31 -6.02 3.73
N ALA A 26 -11.10 -6.58 3.72
CA ALA A 26 -9.98 -6.12 4.53
C ALA A 26 -9.37 -4.80 4.04
N LEU A 27 -9.59 -4.38 2.79
CA LEU A 27 -9.09 -3.09 2.29
C LEU A 27 -9.87 -1.90 2.86
N THR A 28 -11.17 -2.02 3.06
CA THR A 28 -12.01 -0.94 3.58
C THR A 28 -11.48 -0.35 4.90
N PRO A 29 -11.16 -1.15 5.94
CA PRO A 29 -10.59 -0.60 7.17
C PRO A 29 -9.19 -0.01 6.97
N VAL A 30 -8.37 -0.54 6.04
CA VAL A 30 -7.04 0.01 5.72
C VAL A 30 -7.16 1.39 5.05
N ILE A 31 -8.06 1.54 4.07
CA ILE A 31 -8.33 2.81 3.41
C ILE A 31 -8.86 3.84 4.41
N LEU A 32 -9.76 3.42 5.31
CA LEU A 32 -10.29 4.30 6.36
C LEU A 32 -9.17 4.76 7.31
N ALA A 33 -8.33 3.84 7.78
CA ALA A 33 -7.20 4.18 8.64
C ALA A 33 -6.22 5.13 7.95
N LEU A 34 -5.93 4.91 6.66
CA LEU A 34 -5.09 5.81 5.86
C LEU A 34 -5.70 7.19 5.69
N ALA A 35 -7.01 7.28 5.41
CA ALA A 35 -7.72 8.55 5.30
C ALA A 35 -7.68 9.33 6.62
N GLN A 36 -7.93 8.64 7.74
CA GLN A 36 -7.87 9.23 9.08
C GLN A 36 -6.45 9.73 9.42
N GLN A 37 -5.43 8.91 9.17
CA GLN A 37 -4.04 9.27 9.42
C GLN A 37 -3.59 10.46 8.54
N SER A 38 -4.01 10.47 7.27
CA SER A 38 -3.73 11.56 6.33
C SER A 38 -4.35 12.87 6.80
N GLN A 39 -5.61 12.83 7.26
CA GLN A 39 -6.30 14.00 7.79
C GLN A 39 -5.71 14.47 9.12
N ALA A 40 -5.43 13.55 10.05
CA ALA A 40 -4.89 13.86 11.37
C ALA A 40 -3.52 14.55 11.30
N HIS A 41 -2.68 14.15 10.35
CA HIS A 41 -1.33 14.69 10.20
C HIS A 41 -1.20 15.69 9.04
N ASN A 42 -2.28 15.95 8.29
CA ASN A 42 -2.30 16.77 7.08
C ASN A 42 -1.19 16.40 6.08
N VAL A 43 -1.08 15.10 5.78
CA VAL A 43 -0.09 14.52 4.85
C VAL A 43 -0.78 13.74 3.75
N SER A 44 -0.05 13.43 2.67
CA SER A 44 -0.58 12.57 1.61
C SER A 44 -0.78 11.13 2.10
N PRO A 45 -1.70 10.35 1.49
CA PRO A 45 -1.93 8.94 1.84
C PRO A 45 -0.67 8.07 1.80
N GLU A 46 0.25 8.34 0.87
CA GLU A 46 1.53 7.62 0.77
C GLU A 46 2.40 7.89 2.00
N ARG A 47 2.44 9.15 2.47
CA ARG A 47 3.20 9.52 3.66
C ARG A 47 2.54 8.97 4.92
N ALA A 48 1.21 8.99 5.00
CA ALA A 48 0.46 8.36 6.08
C ALA A 48 0.70 6.85 6.16
N LEU A 49 0.74 6.16 5.01
CA LEU A 49 1.10 4.74 4.93
C LEU A 49 2.52 4.49 5.46
N MET A 50 3.50 5.29 5.05
CA MET A 50 4.86 5.18 5.57
C MET A 50 4.92 5.38 7.10
N MET A 51 4.11 6.28 7.66
CA MET A 51 4.03 6.48 9.11
C MET A 51 3.43 5.27 9.84
N LEU A 52 2.40 4.64 9.27
CA LEU A 52 1.79 3.43 9.83
C LEU A 52 2.70 2.20 9.73
N LEU A 53 3.52 2.13 8.66
CA LEU A 53 4.47 1.05 8.44
C LEU A 53 5.79 1.26 9.19
N LYS A 54 6.07 2.47 9.71
CA LYS A 54 7.27 2.71 10.50
C LYS A 54 7.16 1.90 11.79
N PRO A 55 8.07 0.95 12.07
CA PRO A 55 8.06 0.23 13.34
C PRO A 55 8.15 1.25 14.49
N GLN A 56 7.35 1.06 15.55
CA GLN A 56 7.38 1.86 16.78
C GLN A 56 8.64 1.58 17.63
N GLY A 57 9.79 1.42 16.98
CA GLY A 57 11.07 1.16 17.61
C GLY A 57 12.14 1.86 16.82
N ASP A 58 12.29 3.16 17.08
CA ASP A 58 13.55 3.90 17.11
C ASP A 58 13.17 5.31 17.60
N ASP A 59 12.90 5.39 18.90
CA ASP A 59 13.35 6.55 19.67
C ASP A 59 14.88 6.50 19.65
N ASP A 60 15.49 6.92 18.54
CA ASP A 60 16.91 7.24 18.51
C ASP A 60 17.07 8.61 19.16
N GLU A 61 17.46 8.54 20.43
CA GLU A 61 18.04 9.61 21.23
C GLU A 61 19.02 10.46 20.42
N HIS A 62 18.78 11.76 20.31
CA HIS A 62 19.82 12.79 20.14
C HIS A 62 19.40 14.13 20.74
#